data_AF-A0A4R9LWV4-F1
#
_entry.id   AF-A0A4R9LWV4-F1
#
_cell.length_a   1.000
_cell.length_b   1.000
_cell.length_c   1.000
_cell.angle_alpha   90.00
_cell.angle_beta   90.00
_cell.angle_gamma   90.00
#
_symmetry.space_group_name_H-M   'P 1'
#
loop_
_entity.id
_entity.type
_entity.pdbx_description
1 polymer ?
#
loop_
_entity_poly.entity_id
_entity_poly.type
_entity_poly.pdbx_seq_one_letter_code
_entity_poly.pdbx_strand_id
1 'polypeptide(L)'
;MNQTIITFFLLILNISLYAQSSDLTSHSPLNEFPKHFKKGILNWGVDCEHFEFKENGSFIYKFTGDCKGWGRKIEGKWSKNKDRMILSAKMMEGPSEENGQCAGSYYHTNTKKEKNECIKKYKAGILKNFQVYPAIFEFTGFIHLDENKKAIVTIKTNLKNNKNLKDKPGFLNIDADSFGEFDGHSME
;
A
#
# COMPACT_ATOMS: atom_id res chain seq x y z
N MET A 1 28.27 39.46 -79.57
CA MET A 1 27.65 38.12 -79.73
C MET A 1 27.00 37.76 -78.41
N ASN A 2 25.68 37.51 -78.46
CA ASN A 2 24.86 36.62 -77.61
C ASN A 2 25.15 36.58 -76.09
N GLN A 3 24.20 36.72 -75.17
CA GLN A 3 22.81 36.26 -75.21
C GLN A 3 22.04 36.88 -74.02
N THR A 4 20.80 37.26 -74.30
CA THR A 4 19.69 37.51 -73.38
C THR A 4 19.36 36.29 -72.51
N ILE A 5 18.93 36.48 -71.26
CA ILE A 5 17.87 35.78 -70.48
C ILE A 5 17.85 36.48 -69.10
N ILE A 6 16.92 37.39 -68.80
CA ILE A 6 15.54 37.21 -68.30
C ILE A 6 15.48 36.45 -66.96
N THR A 7 15.35 37.25 -65.90
CA THR A 7 14.44 37.13 -64.74
C THR A 7 14.28 35.78 -64.04
N PHE A 8 14.61 35.73 -62.74
CA PHE A 8 13.67 35.20 -61.74
C PHE A 8 13.92 35.85 -60.36
N PHE A 9 13.03 36.77 -60.00
CA PHE A 9 12.79 37.22 -58.64
C PHE A 9 12.35 36.01 -57.82
N LEU A 10 13.07 35.65 -56.75
CA LEU A 10 12.55 34.78 -55.70
C LEU A 10 12.44 35.58 -54.41
N LEU A 11 11.18 35.87 -54.14
CA LEU A 11 10.59 36.58 -53.03
C LEU A 11 11.12 36.05 -51.69
N ILE A 12 11.61 36.96 -50.86
CA ILE A 12 11.80 36.76 -49.42
C ILE A 12 10.39 36.64 -48.82
N LEU A 13 9.97 35.41 -48.50
CA LEU A 13 8.75 35.19 -47.72
C LEU A 13 9.12 35.00 -46.26
N ASN A 14 9.08 36.11 -45.51
CA ASN A 14 8.97 36.10 -44.05
C ASN A 14 7.63 35.45 -43.69
N ILE A 15 7.65 34.20 -43.26
CA ILE A 15 6.52 33.62 -42.52
C ILE A 15 6.90 33.65 -41.03
N SER A 16 6.61 34.79 -40.42
CA SER A 16 6.29 34.84 -38.99
C SER A 16 4.86 34.32 -38.84
N LEU A 17 4.70 33.04 -38.50
CA LEU A 17 3.44 32.57 -37.92
C LEU A 17 3.64 32.33 -36.43
N TYR A 18 3.11 33.28 -35.67
CA TYR A 18 2.81 33.16 -34.26
C TYR A 18 1.77 32.06 -34.02
N ALA A 19 1.96 31.38 -32.90
CA ALA A 19 0.93 30.80 -32.04
C ALA A 19 -0.04 29.78 -32.65
N GLN A 20 0.28 28.51 -32.47
CA GLN A 20 -0.64 27.66 -31.72
C GLN A 20 0.16 26.67 -30.88
N SER A 21 0.38 27.07 -29.62
CA SER A 21 0.63 26.17 -28.52
C SER A 21 -0.51 25.16 -28.47
N SER A 22 -0.35 24.04 -29.16
CA SER A 22 -1.05 22.83 -28.76
C SER A 22 -0.24 22.23 -27.62
N ASP A 23 -0.44 22.84 -26.45
CA ASP A 23 -0.40 22.12 -25.19
C ASP A 23 -1.43 20.98 -25.30
N LEU A 24 -1.03 19.90 -25.95
CA LEU A 24 -1.53 18.57 -25.62
C LEU A 24 -0.74 18.12 -24.40
N THR A 25 -0.86 18.90 -23.32
CA THR A 25 -0.97 18.28 -22.02
C THR A 25 -2.24 17.44 -22.11
N SER A 26 -2.09 16.17 -22.45
CA SER A 26 -3.05 15.19 -21.98
C SER A 26 -3.00 15.32 -20.46
N HIS A 27 -3.85 16.19 -19.92
CA HIS A 27 -4.24 16.16 -18.54
C HIS A 27 -4.99 14.84 -18.38
N SER A 28 -4.22 13.77 -18.26
CA SER A 28 -4.73 12.54 -17.68
C SER A 28 -5.21 12.95 -16.29
N PRO A 29 -6.50 12.77 -15.96
CA PRO A 29 -7.03 13.15 -14.65
C PRO A 29 -6.60 12.11 -13.59
N LEU A 30 -5.30 11.80 -13.53
CA LEU A 30 -4.73 10.74 -12.70
C LEU A 30 -3.94 11.24 -11.48
N ASN A 31 -3.93 12.55 -11.20
CA ASN A 31 -3.00 13.12 -10.21
C ASN A 31 -3.56 13.49 -8.85
N GLU A 32 -4.73 12.98 -8.48
CA GLU A 32 -5.16 13.01 -7.08
C GLU A 32 -5.47 11.62 -6.57
N PHE A 33 -4.53 11.04 -5.81
CA PHE A 33 -4.85 9.98 -4.87
C PHE A 33 -6.03 10.49 -4.02
N PRO A 34 -7.17 9.77 -3.95
CA PRO A 34 -8.39 10.31 -3.36
C PRO A 34 -8.15 10.70 -1.92
N LYS A 35 -8.67 11.87 -1.52
CA LYS A 35 -8.46 12.42 -0.17
C LYS A 35 -9.06 11.53 0.93
N HIS A 36 -10.00 10.65 0.58
CA HIS A 36 -10.79 9.89 1.55
C HIS A 36 -10.81 8.39 1.18
N PHE A 37 -9.82 7.64 1.66
CA PHE A 37 -9.99 6.19 1.85
C PHE A 37 -10.69 5.97 3.18
N LYS A 38 -11.90 5.43 3.15
CA LYS A 38 -12.66 5.15 4.38
C LYS A 38 -12.33 3.77 4.96
N LYS A 39 -12.39 2.74 4.12
CA LYS A 39 -12.19 1.35 4.52
C LYS A 39 -11.96 0.43 3.33
N GLY A 40 -11.27 -0.66 3.59
CA GLY A 40 -11.21 -1.82 2.69
C GLY A 40 -10.92 -3.09 3.45
N ILE A 41 -11.49 -4.18 2.96
CA ILE A 41 -11.26 -5.54 3.46
C ILE A 41 -10.44 -6.26 2.39
N LEU A 42 -9.38 -6.93 2.81
CA LEU A 42 -8.60 -7.82 1.96
C LEU A 42 -9.24 -9.22 1.95
N ASN A 43 -9.28 -9.87 0.79
CA ASN A 43 -10.07 -11.09 0.56
C ASN A 43 -9.50 -12.38 1.17
N TRP A 44 -8.42 -12.30 1.95
CA TRP A 44 -7.74 -13.45 2.56
C TRP A 44 -7.90 -13.52 4.09
N GLY A 45 -8.60 -12.57 4.70
CA GLY A 45 -8.86 -12.51 6.14
C GLY A 45 -10.31 -12.79 6.52
N VAL A 46 -10.51 -13.41 7.68
CA VAL A 46 -11.85 -13.63 8.27
C VAL A 46 -12.19 -12.44 9.17
N ASP A 47 -13.36 -11.83 8.97
CA ASP A 47 -14.11 -10.92 9.86
C ASP A 47 -13.46 -9.60 10.37
N CYS A 48 -12.12 -9.44 10.41
CA CYS A 48 -11.48 -8.27 11.02
C CYS A 48 -10.41 -7.54 10.19
N GLU A 49 -10.16 -8.01 8.96
CA GLU A 49 -9.12 -7.43 8.12
C GLU A 49 -9.55 -6.08 7.56
N HIS A 50 -8.87 -5.01 7.97
CA HIS A 50 -9.30 -3.66 7.68
C HIS A 50 -8.16 -2.65 7.80
N PHE A 51 -8.04 -1.79 6.79
CA PHE A 51 -7.23 -0.57 6.84
C PHE A 51 -8.10 0.66 7.13
N GLU A 52 -7.61 1.52 8.03
CA GLU A 52 -8.19 2.83 8.34
C GLU A 52 -7.09 3.89 8.16
N PHE A 53 -7.32 4.91 7.32
CA PHE A 53 -6.41 6.05 7.18
C PHE A 53 -7.02 7.29 7.83
N LYS A 54 -6.19 8.03 8.58
CA LYS A 54 -6.57 9.27 9.24
C LYS A 54 -5.91 10.45 8.56
N GLU A 55 -6.61 11.59 8.50
CA GLU A 55 -6.13 12.83 7.86
C GLU A 55 -4.81 13.34 8.45
N ASN A 56 -4.51 13.01 9.71
CA ASN A 56 -3.28 13.37 10.40
C ASN A 56 -2.03 12.56 9.95
N GLY A 57 -2.10 11.84 8.83
CA GLY A 57 -0.98 11.05 8.32
C GLY A 57 -0.74 9.74 9.07
N SER A 58 -1.70 9.25 9.87
CA SER A 58 -1.61 7.94 10.54
C SER A 58 -2.56 6.91 9.93
N PHE A 59 -2.21 5.63 10.06
CA PHE A 59 -3.07 4.54 9.65
C PHE A 59 -3.15 3.45 10.72
N ILE A 60 -4.23 2.68 10.67
CA ILE A 60 -4.41 1.46 11.44
C ILE A 60 -4.65 0.33 10.45
N TYR A 61 -3.90 -0.77 10.59
CA TYR A 61 -4.17 -2.02 9.89
C TYR A 61 -4.51 -3.10 10.92
N LYS A 62 -5.72 -3.64 10.84
CA LYS A 62 -6.16 -4.81 11.60
C LYS A 62 -6.19 -6.00 10.66
N PHE A 63 -5.70 -7.16 11.10
CA PHE A 63 -5.69 -8.38 10.29
C PHE A 63 -5.73 -9.62 11.15
N THR A 64 -6.11 -10.74 10.55
CA THR A 64 -6.29 -12.00 11.29
C THR A 64 -4.94 -12.59 11.68
N GLY A 65 -4.83 -13.06 12.92
CA GLY A 65 -3.67 -13.80 13.41
C GLY A 65 -3.66 -15.25 12.96
N ASP A 66 -2.55 -15.95 13.17
CA ASP A 66 -2.48 -17.40 12.90
C ASP A 66 -3.37 -18.20 13.87
N CYS A 67 -3.61 -17.62 15.03
CA CYS A 67 -4.55 -18.13 16.00
C CYS A 67 -5.96 -17.60 15.72
N LYS A 68 -6.85 -18.48 15.24
CA LYS A 68 -8.25 -18.16 14.92
C LYS A 68 -8.89 -17.33 16.05
N GLY A 69 -9.39 -16.14 15.70
CA GLY A 69 -10.03 -15.25 16.65
C GLY A 69 -9.10 -14.45 17.57
N TRP A 70 -7.83 -14.24 17.20
CA TRP A 70 -7.02 -13.12 17.69
C TRP A 70 -6.40 -12.38 16.51
N GLY A 71 -6.85 -11.16 16.26
CA GLY A 71 -6.27 -10.29 15.24
C GLY A 71 -5.11 -9.45 15.76
N ARG A 72 -4.23 -9.07 14.84
CA ARG A 72 -3.13 -8.14 15.05
C ARG A 72 -3.58 -6.73 14.68
N LYS A 73 -2.96 -5.74 15.30
CA LYS A 73 -3.15 -4.31 14.98
C LYS A 73 -1.78 -3.68 14.76
N ILE A 74 -1.60 -3.05 13.60
CA ILE A 74 -0.44 -2.23 13.27
C ILE A 74 -0.91 -0.78 13.23
N GLU A 75 -0.18 0.08 13.92
CA GLU A 75 -0.34 1.52 13.81
C GLU A 75 0.89 2.09 13.11
N GLY A 76 0.66 2.96 12.14
CA GLY A 76 1.72 3.49 11.31
C GLY A 76 1.48 4.90 10.81
N LYS A 77 2.38 5.33 9.94
CA LYS A 77 2.33 6.62 9.25
C LYS A 77 2.21 6.41 7.76
N TRP A 78 1.44 7.29 7.13
CA TRP A 78 1.35 7.37 5.69
C TRP A 78 1.74 8.75 5.18
N SER A 79 2.26 8.80 3.96
CA SER A 79 2.55 10.04 3.24
C SER A 79 2.17 9.90 1.77
N LYS A 80 1.86 11.01 1.10
CA LYS A 80 1.61 11.02 -0.34
C LYS A 80 2.93 11.17 -1.08
N ASN A 81 3.14 10.33 -2.10
CA ASN A 81 4.24 10.45 -3.04
C ASN A 81 3.72 10.18 -4.45
N LYS A 82 3.58 11.23 -5.26
CA LYS A 82 2.99 11.17 -6.62
C LYS A 82 1.59 10.53 -6.59
N ASP A 83 1.45 9.39 -7.27
CA ASP A 83 0.28 8.55 -7.44
C ASP A 83 0.10 7.51 -6.31
N ARG A 84 0.98 7.53 -5.29
CA ARG A 84 1.02 6.51 -4.25
C ARG A 84 0.86 7.09 -2.85
N MET A 85 0.22 6.32 -1.98
CA MET A 85 0.32 6.48 -0.55
C MET A 85 1.44 5.56 -0.03
N ILE A 86 2.47 6.11 0.57
CA ILE A 86 3.59 5.37 1.15
C ILE A 86 3.27 5.06 2.61
N LEU A 87 3.41 3.80 3.00
CA LEU A 87 3.13 3.30 4.35
C LEU A 87 4.42 2.97 5.07
N SER A 88 4.47 3.31 6.36
CA SER A 88 5.57 2.95 7.25
C SER A 88 5.05 2.64 8.65
N ALA A 89 5.55 1.57 9.26
CA ALA A 89 5.23 1.22 10.63
C ALA A 89 6.31 0.34 11.25
N LYS A 90 6.16 0.04 12.54
CA LYS A 90 6.86 -1.06 13.20
C LYS A 90 5.83 -2.12 13.55
N MET A 91 6.10 -3.36 13.16
CA MET A 91 5.29 -4.51 13.52
C MET A 91 6.05 -5.33 14.57
N MET A 92 5.34 -5.77 15.60
CA MET A 92 5.90 -6.63 16.64
C MET A 92 5.11 -7.94 16.66
N GLU A 93 5.83 -9.06 16.55
CA GLU A 93 5.28 -10.39 16.68
C GLU A 93 5.66 -10.98 18.04
N GLY A 94 4.64 -11.34 18.81
CA GLY A 94 4.74 -11.86 20.17
C GLY A 94 3.56 -11.38 21.04
N PRO A 95 3.74 -10.41 21.96
CA PRO A 95 2.69 -9.99 22.91
C PRO A 95 1.40 -9.45 22.27
N SER A 96 1.47 -9.02 21.01
CA SER A 96 0.35 -8.46 20.25
C SER A 96 -0.75 -9.48 19.98
N GLU A 97 -0.40 -10.74 19.68
CA GLU A 97 -1.39 -11.83 19.53
C GLU A 97 -1.95 -12.29 20.87
N GLU A 98 -1.14 -12.25 21.94
CA GLU A 98 -1.57 -12.66 23.29
C GLU A 98 -2.75 -11.81 23.79
N ASN A 99 -2.78 -10.54 23.38
CA ASN A 99 -3.71 -9.49 23.80
C ASN A 99 -4.61 -8.96 22.67
N GLY A 100 -4.68 -9.67 21.53
CA GLY A 100 -5.41 -9.24 20.33
C GLY A 100 -6.90 -8.97 20.59
N GLN A 101 -7.42 -7.89 19.98
CA GLN A 101 -8.79 -7.40 20.16
C GLN A 101 -9.79 -7.90 19.11
N CYS A 102 -9.33 -8.65 18.09
CA CYS A 102 -10.24 -9.20 17.08
C CYS A 102 -10.56 -10.64 17.45
N ALA A 103 -11.81 -10.91 17.83
CA ALA A 103 -12.32 -12.25 18.12
C ALA A 103 -13.25 -12.72 17.01
N GLY A 104 -13.05 -13.95 16.55
CA GLY A 104 -13.94 -14.61 15.59
C GLY A 104 -13.19 -15.40 14.51
N SER A 105 -13.34 -16.72 14.54
CA SER A 105 -13.77 -17.38 13.31
C SER A 105 -15.26 -17.63 13.49
N TYR A 106 -16.09 -17.29 12.51
CA TYR A 106 -17.55 -17.47 12.53
C TYR A 106 -18.01 -18.88 12.96
N TYR A 107 -17.09 -19.86 12.96
CA TYR A 107 -17.36 -21.29 13.12
C TYR A 107 -16.81 -21.92 14.43
N HIS A 108 -16.03 -21.20 15.23
CA HIS A 108 -15.45 -21.74 16.49
C HIS A 108 -15.00 -20.64 17.45
N THR A 109 -15.45 -20.72 18.70
CA THR A 109 -14.90 -19.95 19.81
C THR A 109 -13.80 -20.78 20.49
N ASN A 110 -12.54 -20.37 20.33
CA ASN A 110 -11.42 -21.06 20.97
C ASN A 110 -11.50 -20.97 22.51
N THR A 111 -11.30 -22.08 23.19
CA THR A 111 -11.11 -22.17 24.64
C THR A 111 -9.78 -21.52 25.05
N LYS A 112 -9.66 -21.17 26.34
CA LYS A 112 -8.39 -20.67 26.92
C LYS A 112 -7.22 -21.66 26.74
N LYS A 113 -7.49 -22.96 26.70
CA LYS A 113 -6.47 -24.00 26.48
C LYS A 113 -5.97 -23.97 25.03
N GLU A 114 -6.87 -24.00 24.06
CA GLU A 114 -6.53 -23.90 22.63
C GLU A 114 -5.77 -22.60 22.34
N LYS A 115 -6.13 -21.51 23.02
CA LYS A 115 -5.39 -20.24 22.98
C LYS A 115 -3.93 -20.40 23.37
N ASN A 116 -3.70 -20.95 24.55
CA ASN A 116 -2.35 -21.12 25.07
C ASN A 116 -1.53 -22.06 24.20
N GLU A 117 -2.13 -23.12 23.65
CA GLU A 117 -1.46 -24.03 22.74
C GLU A 117 -1.09 -23.36 21.42
N CYS A 118 -1.98 -22.53 20.87
CA CYS A 118 -1.69 -21.77 19.66
C CYS A 118 -0.57 -20.76 19.87
N ILE A 119 -0.62 -19.96 20.93
CA ILE A 119 0.44 -18.99 21.27
C ILE A 119 1.79 -19.70 21.47
N LYS A 120 1.82 -20.88 22.11
CA LYS A 120 3.05 -21.67 22.26
C LYS A 120 3.61 -22.11 20.91
N LYS A 121 2.76 -22.63 20.01
CA LYS A 121 3.16 -23.02 18.64
C LYS A 121 3.68 -21.81 17.86
N TYR A 122 2.99 -20.68 17.97
CA TYR A 122 3.35 -19.44 17.31
C TYR A 122 4.71 -18.89 17.79
N LYS A 123 4.90 -18.78 19.11
CA LYS A 123 6.18 -18.40 19.72
C LYS A 123 7.32 -19.32 19.28
N ALA A 124 7.08 -20.63 19.24
CA ALA A 124 8.07 -21.59 18.74
C ALA A 124 8.40 -21.34 17.25
N GLY A 125 7.40 -21.00 16.43
CA GLY A 125 7.57 -20.62 15.03
C GLY A 125 8.41 -19.34 14.86
N ILE A 126 8.16 -18.30 15.65
CA ILE A 126 8.97 -17.07 15.65
C ILE A 126 10.43 -17.40 16.00
N LEU A 127 10.66 -18.09 17.12
CA LEU A 127 12.00 -18.44 17.57
C LEU A 127 12.75 -19.31 16.54
N LYS A 128 12.06 -20.26 15.90
CA LYS A 128 12.63 -21.08 14.83
C LYS A 128 13.04 -20.26 13.61
N ASN A 129 12.19 -19.32 13.17
CA ASN A 129 12.41 -18.57 11.93
C ASN A 129 13.33 -17.36 12.09
N PHE A 130 13.26 -16.68 13.23
CA PHE A 130 13.89 -15.38 13.46
C PHE A 130 14.87 -15.37 14.62
N GLN A 131 14.94 -16.45 15.41
CA GLN A 131 15.90 -16.63 16.51
C GLN A 131 15.86 -15.50 17.57
N VAL A 132 14.72 -14.82 17.68
CA VAL A 132 14.49 -13.72 18.64
C VAL A 132 13.01 -13.68 19.02
N TYR A 133 12.69 -13.31 20.25
CA TYR A 133 11.32 -13.10 20.71
C TYR A 133 11.25 -11.92 21.70
N PRO A 134 10.36 -10.93 21.52
CA PRO A 134 9.50 -10.75 20.33
C PRO A 134 10.33 -10.44 19.08
N ALA A 135 9.79 -10.76 17.91
CA ALA A 135 10.41 -10.35 16.64
C ALA A 135 9.86 -8.98 16.21
N ILE A 136 10.75 -8.05 15.90
CA ILE A 136 10.40 -6.69 15.50
C ILE A 136 10.73 -6.52 14.03
N PHE A 137 9.72 -6.14 13.26
CA PHE A 137 9.81 -5.93 11.84
C PHE A 137 9.60 -4.46 11.50
N GLU A 138 10.37 -3.97 10.55
CA GLU A 138 10.02 -2.77 9.80
C GLU A 138 8.94 -3.13 8.81
N PHE A 139 7.84 -2.39 8.84
CA PHE A 139 6.75 -2.49 7.90
C PHE A 139 6.88 -1.34 6.92
N THR A 140 6.92 -1.67 5.64
CA THR A 140 6.89 -0.70 4.54
C THR A 140 5.86 -1.13 3.53
N GLY A 141 5.25 -0.17 2.85
CA GLY A 141 4.31 -0.49 1.80
C GLY A 141 3.94 0.71 0.98
N PHE A 142 3.13 0.46 -0.04
CA PHE A 142 2.45 1.53 -0.75
C PHE A 142 1.07 1.09 -1.22
N ILE A 143 0.21 2.07 -1.42
CA ILE A 143 -1.10 1.91 -2.04
C ILE A 143 -1.14 2.78 -3.28
N HIS A 144 -1.66 2.25 -4.38
CA HIS A 144 -1.98 3.00 -5.59
C HIS A 144 -3.39 2.65 -6.07
N LEU A 145 -3.91 3.43 -7.00
CA LEU A 145 -5.18 3.10 -7.67
C LEU A 145 -4.90 2.36 -8.97
N ASP A 146 -5.68 1.32 -9.24
CA ASP A 146 -5.77 0.76 -10.59
C ASP A 146 -6.63 1.66 -11.51
N GLU A 147 -6.74 1.26 -12.78
CA GLU A 147 -7.54 1.96 -13.79
C GLU A 147 -9.03 2.03 -13.42
N ASN A 148 -9.52 1.07 -12.62
CA ASN A 148 -10.89 0.98 -12.13
C ASN A 148 -11.08 1.66 -10.76
N LYS A 149 -10.10 2.44 -10.30
CA LYS A 149 -10.10 3.14 -9.01
C LYS A 149 -10.14 2.20 -7.78
N LYS A 150 -9.74 0.94 -7.92
CA LYS A 150 -9.53 0.02 -6.79
C LYS A 150 -8.20 0.30 -6.12
N ALA A 151 -8.15 0.21 -4.78
CA ALA A 151 -6.89 0.32 -4.05
C ALA A 151 -6.08 -0.96 -4.23
N ILE A 152 -4.84 -0.83 -4.68
CA ILE A 152 -3.87 -1.91 -4.77
C ILE A 152 -2.79 -1.68 -3.72
N VAL A 153 -2.67 -2.60 -2.76
CA VAL A 153 -1.67 -2.54 -1.67
C VAL A 153 -0.51 -3.48 -1.94
N THR A 154 0.68 -3.01 -1.61
CA THR A 154 1.89 -3.82 -1.48
C THR A 154 2.50 -3.57 -0.11
N ILE A 155 2.78 -4.63 0.65
CA ILE A 155 3.38 -4.56 1.98
C ILE A 155 4.57 -5.50 2.04
N LYS A 156 5.64 -5.03 2.66
CA LYS A 156 6.81 -5.83 3.00
C LYS A 156 7.16 -5.62 4.46
N THR A 157 7.43 -6.72 5.15
CA THR A 157 7.94 -6.69 6.51
C THR A 157 9.33 -7.31 6.57
N ASN A 158 10.26 -6.67 7.28
CA ASN A 158 11.65 -7.09 7.35
C ASN A 158 12.16 -7.05 8.80
N LEU A 159 12.81 -8.13 9.25
CA LEU A 159 13.30 -8.27 10.62
C LEU A 159 14.37 -7.23 10.95
N LYS A 160 14.22 -6.54 12.08
CA LYS A 160 15.15 -5.48 12.54
C LYS A 160 15.95 -5.83 13.78
N ASN A 161 15.44 -6.70 14.65
CA ASN A 161 16.04 -6.94 15.97
C ASN A 161 16.85 -8.24 16.09
N ASN A 162 17.29 -8.82 14.97
CA ASN A 162 18.32 -9.86 14.97
C ASN A 162 19.41 -9.53 13.94
N LYS A 163 20.64 -9.29 14.41
CA LYS A 163 21.77 -8.88 13.56
C LYS A 163 22.17 -9.95 12.55
N ASN A 164 22.02 -11.24 12.88
CA ASN A 164 22.42 -12.36 12.03
C ASN A 164 21.39 -12.67 10.94
N LEU A 165 20.16 -12.15 11.09
CA LEU A 165 19.04 -12.36 10.18
C LEU A 165 18.46 -11.01 9.74
N LYS A 166 19.31 -9.99 9.65
CA LYS A 166 18.89 -8.63 9.33
C LYS A 166 18.19 -8.64 7.96
N ASP A 167 17.07 -7.92 7.89
CA ASP A 167 16.26 -7.78 6.69
C ASP A 167 15.65 -9.10 6.18
N LYS A 168 15.64 -10.16 7.00
CA LYS A 168 14.87 -11.37 6.71
C LYS A 168 13.38 -11.03 6.61
N PRO A 169 12.67 -11.45 5.54
CA PRO A 169 11.24 -11.20 5.39
C PRO A 169 10.42 -11.74 6.56
N GLY A 170 9.47 -10.94 7.04
CA GLY A 170 8.50 -11.33 8.07
C GLY A 170 7.36 -12.18 7.52
N PHE A 171 6.36 -12.45 8.36
CA PHE A 171 5.20 -13.26 7.98
C PHE A 171 4.16 -12.47 7.16
N LEU A 172 4.09 -11.15 7.34
CA LEU A 172 3.16 -10.30 6.61
C LEU A 172 3.85 -9.70 5.38
N ASN A 173 3.57 -10.25 4.21
CA ASN A 173 3.93 -9.65 2.92
C ASN A 173 2.73 -9.77 1.98
N ILE A 174 2.36 -8.67 1.35
CA ILE A 174 1.26 -8.60 0.38
C ILE A 174 1.86 -8.11 -0.93
N ASP A 175 1.60 -8.83 -2.01
CA ASP A 175 2.01 -8.43 -3.35
C ASP A 175 0.78 -8.08 -4.19
N ALA A 176 0.66 -6.78 -4.50
CA ALA A 176 -0.36 -6.21 -5.37
C ALA A 176 -1.81 -6.71 -5.15
N ASP A 177 -2.27 -6.77 -3.89
CA ASP A 177 -3.64 -7.19 -3.60
C ASP A 177 -4.62 -6.00 -3.67
N SER A 178 -5.83 -6.27 -4.14
CA SER A 178 -6.87 -5.26 -4.31
C SER A 178 -7.82 -5.24 -3.10
N PHE A 179 -8.15 -4.06 -2.59
CA PHE A 179 -9.04 -3.89 -1.45
C PHE A 179 -9.71 -2.52 -1.43
N GLY A 180 -10.88 -2.46 -0.79
CA GLY A 180 -11.53 -1.21 -0.42
C GLY A 180 -12.09 -0.37 -1.56
N GLU A 181 -12.74 0.70 -1.13
CA GLU A 181 -13.37 1.71 -1.97
C GLU A 181 -12.87 3.08 -1.49
N PHE A 182 -12.50 3.93 -2.43
CA PHE A 182 -12.32 5.36 -2.15
C PHE A 182 -13.65 6.05 -2.38
N ASP A 183 -13.89 7.17 -1.69
CA ASP A 183 -15.06 8.00 -1.99
C ASP A 183 -15.03 8.41 -3.46
N GLY A 184 -15.83 7.70 -4.26
CA GLY A 184 -16.20 8.09 -5.59
C GLY A 184 -17.25 9.18 -5.49
N HIS A 185 -16.87 10.35 -4.96
CA HIS A 185 -17.57 11.54 -5.41
C HIS A 185 -17.24 11.67 -6.90
N SER A 186 -18.10 11.06 -7.70
CA SER A 186 -18.45 11.55 -9.02
C SER A 186 -18.53 13.05 -8.90
N MET A 187 -17.72 13.72 -9.71
CA MET A 187 -18.01 15.08 -10.10
C MET A 187 -19.42 15.05 -10.72
N GLU A 188 -20.42 15.39 -9.94
CA GLU A 188 -21.51 16.22 -10.47
C GLU A 188 -21.03 17.67 -10.48
#